data_AF-A0A5J4NS09-F1
#
_entry.id   AF-A0A5J4NS09-F1
#
_cell.length_a   1.000
_cell.length_b   1.000
_cell.length_c   1.000
_cell.angle_alpha   90.00
_cell.angle_beta   90.00
_cell.angle_gamma   90.00
#
_symmetry.space_group_name_H-M   'P 1'
#
loop_
_entity.id
_entity.type
_entity.pdbx_description
1 polymer ?
#
loop_
_entity_poly.entity_id
_entity_poly.type
_entity_poly.pdbx_seq_one_letter_code
_entity_poly.pdbx_strand_id
1 'polypeptide(L)'
;MLTYGNVHAGSKVLLIETCAGLILGAVLERLGPASLGGSVIQFFHGTSPPRPEINPMAASAYDKQVSSVSLLDVVPLLTGQLLLGDQSMTELSTVIVHFYLLDNFFQLVEFREMKKEESLPYVVDTVDIDLPCESVITETKQIAGSGSDPKSRDTDEAAVCARRAVRLARKRVGYEQLMGLNAVPADALIVATRFHPVDLTLLLMQFLPVGKPVVVYAQFLQPLVDLYNAIKRRGGVTHLRLTDSWFRTIQVLPNRTHPEVSMLASGGYLLTAYTVEPSPNSKDLLASGLISSTHPDYPQ
;
A
#
# COMPACT_ATOMS: atom_id res chain seq x y z
N MET A 1 -11.53 -10.75 -5.85
CA MET A 1 -10.65 -9.81 -5.13
C MET A 1 -11.43 -8.82 -4.29
N LEU A 2 -12.23 -7.92 -4.88
CA LEU A 2 -12.98 -6.88 -4.15
C LEU A 2 -13.93 -7.43 -3.07
N THR A 3 -14.62 -8.55 -3.35
CA THR A 3 -15.47 -9.23 -2.37
C THR A 3 -14.67 -9.80 -1.20
N TYR A 4 -13.54 -10.47 -1.47
CA TYR A 4 -12.66 -11.00 -0.41
C TYR A 4 -12.01 -9.88 0.42
N GLY A 5 -11.76 -8.72 -0.19
CA GLY A 5 -11.28 -7.53 0.49
C GLY A 5 -12.37 -6.76 1.24
N ASN A 6 -13.62 -7.25 1.24
CA ASN A 6 -14.77 -6.56 1.81
C ASN A 6 -14.86 -5.08 1.39
N VAL A 7 -14.59 -4.77 0.12
CA VAL A 7 -14.63 -3.37 -0.36
C VAL A 7 -16.08 -2.91 -0.51
N HIS A 8 -16.45 -1.91 0.27
CA HIS A 8 -17.76 -1.27 0.29
C HIS A 8 -17.65 0.25 0.49
N ALA A 9 -18.78 0.95 0.42
CA ALA A 9 -18.81 2.39 0.66
C ALA A 9 -18.29 2.74 2.06
N GLY A 10 -17.48 3.80 2.15
CA GLY A 10 -16.87 4.23 3.41
C GLY A 10 -15.61 3.47 3.81
N SER A 11 -15.25 2.38 3.12
CA SER A 11 -14.01 1.64 3.43
C SER A 11 -12.76 2.45 3.11
N LYS A 12 -11.71 2.27 3.92
CA LYS A 12 -10.35 2.72 3.62
C LYS A 12 -9.49 1.57 3.12
N VAL A 13 -9.04 1.62 1.87
CA VAL A 13 -8.31 0.50 1.25
C VAL A 13 -6.85 0.85 1.03
N LEU A 14 -5.95 -0.01 1.52
CA LEU A 14 -4.54 0.00 1.14
C LEU A 14 -4.41 -0.77 -0.17
N LEU A 15 -3.94 -0.10 -1.22
CA LEU A 15 -3.83 -0.68 -2.55
C LEU A 15 -2.41 -0.55 -3.07
N ILE A 16 -1.85 -1.65 -3.55
CA ILE A 16 -0.70 -1.62 -4.44
C ILE A 16 -1.05 -2.36 -5.71
N GLU A 17 -0.85 -1.71 -6.85
CA GLU A 17 -1.10 -2.31 -8.14
C GLU A 17 -0.07 -1.94 -9.21
N THR A 18 0.09 -2.82 -10.18
CA THR A 18 0.78 -2.53 -11.45
C THR A 18 -0.11 -2.87 -12.64
N CYS A 19 -1.42 -2.65 -12.51
CA CYS A 19 -2.45 -2.97 -13.50
C CYS A 19 -3.01 -1.72 -14.19
N ALA A 20 -2.17 -0.69 -14.37
CA ALA A 20 -2.51 0.56 -15.06
C ALA A 20 -3.76 1.29 -14.50
N GLY A 21 -3.97 1.23 -13.18
CA GLY A 21 -5.11 1.90 -12.54
C GLY A 21 -6.41 1.11 -12.60
N LEU A 22 -6.44 -0.08 -13.20
CA LEU A 22 -7.66 -0.87 -13.37
C LEU A 22 -8.24 -1.30 -12.02
N ILE A 23 -7.39 -1.72 -11.09
CA ILE A 23 -7.85 -2.20 -9.78
C ILE A 23 -8.24 -1.01 -8.91
N LEU A 24 -7.49 0.10 -8.97
CA LEU A 24 -7.89 1.34 -8.32
C LEU A 24 -9.26 1.82 -8.82
N GLY A 25 -9.48 1.81 -10.13
CA GLY A 25 -10.78 2.17 -10.71
C GLY A 25 -11.91 1.29 -10.19
N ALA A 26 -11.69 -0.03 -10.11
CA ALA A 26 -12.69 -0.97 -9.60
C ALA A 26 -12.94 -0.82 -8.08
N VAL A 27 -11.91 -0.46 -7.30
CA VAL A 27 -12.06 -0.12 -5.88
C VAL A 27 -12.87 1.17 -5.74
N LEU A 28 -12.52 2.23 -6.47
CA LEU A 28 -13.24 3.52 -6.42
C LEU A 28 -14.71 3.37 -6.81
N GLU A 29 -15.01 2.57 -7.82
CA GLU A 29 -16.39 2.25 -8.21
C GLU A 29 -17.18 1.59 -7.06
N ARG A 30 -16.53 0.71 -6.29
CA ARG A 30 -17.12 0.05 -5.11
C ARG A 30 -17.22 0.94 -3.87
N LEU A 31 -16.31 1.90 -3.71
CA LEU A 31 -16.37 2.89 -2.64
C LEU A 31 -17.51 3.90 -2.86
N GLY A 32 -17.87 4.14 -4.12
CA GLY A 32 -18.91 5.10 -4.49
C GLY A 32 -18.48 6.55 -4.25
N PRO A 33 -19.44 7.48 -4.11
CA PRO A 33 -19.17 8.91 -3.98
C PRO A 33 -18.31 9.26 -2.76
N ALA A 34 -17.44 10.27 -2.92
CA ALA A 34 -16.57 10.78 -1.86
C ALA A 34 -17.32 11.23 -0.58
N SER A 35 -18.60 11.61 -0.69
CA SER A 35 -19.43 11.99 0.45
C SER A 35 -19.66 10.86 1.46
N LEU A 36 -19.42 9.60 1.07
CA LEU A 36 -19.51 8.44 1.96
C LEU A 36 -18.23 8.19 2.77
N GLY A 37 -17.18 8.99 2.57
CA GLY A 37 -15.94 8.94 3.36
C GLY A 37 -14.95 7.82 2.98
N GLY A 38 -15.25 7.04 1.94
CA GLY A 38 -14.34 6.00 1.47
C GLY A 38 -13.08 6.58 0.82
N SER A 39 -11.92 5.97 1.08
CA SER A 39 -10.63 6.45 0.57
C SER A 39 -9.68 5.29 0.21
N VAL A 40 -8.67 5.59 -0.60
CA VAL A 40 -7.65 4.63 -1.02
C VAL A 40 -6.27 5.21 -0.77
N ILE A 41 -5.41 4.45 -0.11
CA ILE A 41 -3.97 4.74 -0.06
C ILE A 41 -3.30 3.87 -1.12
N GLN A 42 -2.87 4.52 -2.20
CA GLN A 42 -2.21 3.86 -3.33
C GLN A 42 -0.71 3.88 -3.15
N PHE A 43 -0.13 2.71 -2.86
CA PHE A 43 1.31 2.52 -2.92
C PHE A 43 1.74 2.35 -4.37
N PHE A 44 2.78 3.07 -4.79
CA PHE A 44 3.29 3.01 -6.14
C PHE A 44 4.81 2.88 -6.19
N HIS A 45 5.30 2.33 -7.29
CA HIS A 45 6.71 2.29 -7.61
C HIS A 45 7.03 3.31 -8.72
N GLY A 46 8.26 3.80 -8.75
CA GLY A 46 8.69 4.77 -9.77
C GLY A 46 8.37 6.21 -9.40
N THR A 47 8.19 7.05 -10.42
CA THR A 47 8.09 8.52 -10.26
C THR A 47 6.68 9.02 -10.02
N SER A 48 5.66 8.29 -10.49
CA SER A 48 4.25 8.68 -10.38
C SER A 48 3.34 7.46 -10.25
N PRO A 49 2.24 7.57 -9.50
CA PRO A 49 1.24 6.51 -9.40
C PRO A 49 0.48 6.33 -10.73
N PRO A 50 0.11 5.09 -11.09
CA PRO A 50 -0.77 4.84 -12.22
C PRO A 50 -2.17 5.39 -11.95
N ARG A 51 -2.76 6.09 -12.94
CA ARG A 51 -4.10 6.68 -12.85
C ARG A 51 -5.14 5.80 -13.56
N PRO A 52 -6.39 5.76 -13.10
CA PRO A 52 -7.48 5.02 -13.74
C PRO A 52 -8.01 5.82 -14.95
N GLU A 53 -7.22 5.95 -16.01
CA GLU A 53 -7.54 6.84 -17.16
C GLU A 53 -8.78 6.38 -17.95
N ILE A 54 -9.13 5.10 -17.88
CA ILE A 54 -10.17 4.49 -18.71
C ILE A 54 -11.58 4.72 -18.14
N ASN A 55 -11.72 5.05 -16.84
CA ASN A 55 -13.01 5.21 -16.19
C ASN A 55 -13.20 6.68 -15.74
N PRO A 56 -14.07 7.47 -16.40
CA PRO A 56 -14.26 8.89 -16.08
C PRO A 56 -14.85 9.12 -14.69
N MET A 57 -15.68 8.19 -14.19
CA MET A 57 -16.22 8.25 -12.84
C MET A 57 -15.10 8.07 -11.81
N ALA A 58 -14.26 7.05 -11.99
CA ALA A 58 -13.11 6.81 -11.14
C ALA A 58 -12.08 7.95 -11.23
N ALA A 59 -11.87 8.54 -12.41
CA ALA A 59 -10.99 9.68 -12.59
C ALA A 59 -11.46 10.91 -11.79
N SER A 60 -12.77 11.18 -11.77
CA SER A 60 -13.35 12.27 -10.96
C SER A 60 -13.24 12.04 -9.45
N ALA A 61 -13.28 10.77 -9.04
CA ALA A 61 -13.13 10.34 -7.65
C ALA A 61 -11.66 10.37 -7.19
N TYR A 62 -10.72 10.13 -8.11
CA TYR A 62 -9.29 9.98 -7.82
C TYR A 62 -8.74 11.14 -6.99
N ASP A 63 -8.93 12.38 -7.44
CA ASP A 63 -8.35 13.55 -6.79
C ASP A 63 -8.90 13.82 -5.38
N LYS A 64 -10.08 13.27 -5.05
CA LYS A 64 -10.73 13.46 -3.74
C LYS A 64 -10.50 12.31 -2.77
N GLN A 65 -10.39 11.08 -3.27
CA GLN A 65 -10.41 9.87 -2.44
C GLN A 65 -9.07 9.14 -2.43
N VAL A 66 -8.13 9.45 -3.33
CA VAL A 66 -6.87 8.73 -3.46
C VAL A 66 -5.71 9.54 -2.92
N SER A 67 -4.98 8.94 -1.97
CA SER A 67 -3.72 9.43 -1.46
C SER A 67 -2.60 8.49 -1.90
N SER A 68 -1.54 9.02 -2.50
CA SER A 68 -0.46 8.18 -3.06
C SER A 68 0.78 8.21 -2.18
N VAL A 69 1.38 7.04 -1.94
CA VAL A 69 2.61 6.87 -1.15
C VAL A 69 3.63 6.09 -1.98
N SER A 70 4.86 6.58 -2.09
CA SER A 70 5.91 5.84 -2.80
C SER A 70 6.36 4.66 -1.96
N LEU A 71 6.60 3.50 -2.58
CA LEU A 71 7.18 2.34 -1.91
C LEU A 71 8.54 2.62 -1.27
N LEU A 72 9.32 3.54 -1.84
CA LEU A 72 10.61 3.95 -1.29
C LEU A 72 10.47 4.65 0.07
N ASP A 73 9.33 5.28 0.32
CA ASP A 73 9.07 6.02 1.54
C ASP A 73 8.53 5.09 2.65
N VAL A 74 8.10 3.85 2.34
CA VAL A 74 7.46 2.93 3.30
C VAL A 74 8.39 2.49 4.43
N VAL A 75 9.61 2.05 4.11
CA VAL A 75 10.58 1.63 5.14
C VAL A 75 10.97 2.82 6.05
N PRO A 76 11.33 4.00 5.52
CA PRO A 76 11.56 5.20 6.33
C PRO A 76 10.37 5.63 7.20
N LEU A 77 9.13 5.42 6.72
CA LEU A 77 7.92 5.68 7.50
C LEU A 77 7.83 4.71 8.69
N LEU A 78 8.02 3.42 8.46
CA LEU A 78 7.97 2.40 9.52
C LEU A 78 9.09 2.56 10.57
N THR A 79 10.26 3.04 10.16
CA THR A 79 11.38 3.32 11.08
C THR A 79 11.27 4.68 11.77
N GLY A 80 10.23 5.47 11.46
CA GLY A 80 10.04 6.81 12.02
C GLY A 80 10.99 7.89 11.47
N GLN A 81 11.91 7.54 10.57
CA GLN A 81 12.92 8.47 10.03
C GLN A 81 12.30 9.65 9.27
N LEU A 82 11.12 9.46 8.69
CA LEU A 82 10.45 10.49 7.89
C LEU A 82 9.51 11.39 8.71
N LEU A 83 9.17 11.01 9.95
CA LEU A 83 8.27 11.76 10.84
C LEU A 83 9.02 12.63 11.87
N LEU A 84 10.33 12.46 12.03
CA LEU A 84 11.19 13.16 13.00
C LEU A 84 11.48 14.64 12.61
N GLY A 85 10.50 15.33 12.03
CA GLY A 85 10.51 16.78 11.82
C GLY A 85 9.89 17.57 12.97
N ASP A 86 9.02 16.95 13.79
CA ASP A 86 8.38 17.59 14.95
C ASP A 86 8.78 16.89 16.25
N GLN A 87 9.28 17.66 17.22
CA GLN A 87 9.85 17.17 18.49
C GLN A 87 8.84 16.55 19.49
N SER A 88 7.64 16.15 19.06
CA SER A 88 6.54 15.78 19.96
C SER A 88 6.00 14.35 19.82
N MET A 89 6.72 13.43 19.15
CA MET A 89 6.26 12.05 18.94
C MET A 89 7.35 10.98 19.19
N THR A 90 7.92 10.97 20.40
CA THR A 90 9.03 10.06 20.78
C THR A 90 8.57 8.75 21.45
N GLU A 91 7.37 8.69 22.04
CA GLU A 91 6.99 7.51 22.86
C GLU A 91 6.26 6.40 22.06
N LEU A 92 5.42 6.74 21.07
CA LEU A 92 4.67 5.73 20.30
C LEU A 92 5.48 5.09 19.15
N SER A 93 6.41 5.85 18.56
CA SER A 93 7.28 5.40 17.47
C SER A 93 8.23 4.29 17.93
N THR A 94 8.71 4.36 19.18
CA THR A 94 9.60 3.36 19.77
C THR A 94 8.89 2.02 19.99
N VAL A 95 7.60 2.02 20.36
CA VAL A 95 6.83 0.79 20.64
C VAL A 95 6.52 -0.02 19.38
N ILE A 96 6.18 0.66 18.27
CA ILE A 96 5.88 -0.01 16.98
C ILE A 96 7.16 -0.60 16.36
N VAL A 97 8.28 0.12 16.46
CA VAL A 97 9.59 -0.32 15.96
C VAL A 97 10.14 -1.49 16.79
N HIS A 98 9.95 -1.49 18.11
CA HIS A 98 10.51 -2.53 18.98
C HIS A 98 9.75 -3.88 18.94
N PHE A 99 8.45 -3.89 18.60
CA PHE A 99 7.65 -5.12 18.65
C PHE A 99 7.72 -5.98 17.39
N TYR A 100 8.00 -5.42 16.20
CA TYR A 100 7.98 -6.20 14.94
C TYR A 100 9.28 -6.18 14.12
N LEU A 101 10.14 -5.18 14.31
CA LEU A 101 11.32 -4.97 13.46
C LEU A 101 12.50 -5.87 13.88
N LEU A 102 12.63 -6.24 15.15
CA LEU A 102 13.74 -7.08 15.63
C LEU A 102 13.60 -8.56 15.22
N ASP A 103 12.39 -9.13 15.17
CA ASP A 103 12.22 -10.56 14.91
C ASP A 103 12.31 -10.95 13.42
N ASN A 104 12.01 -10.03 12.49
CA ASN A 104 12.02 -10.34 11.05
C ASN A 104 13.18 -9.69 10.27
N PHE A 105 13.81 -8.63 10.78
CA PHE A 105 14.88 -7.95 10.05
C PHE A 105 16.20 -8.72 10.07
N PHE A 106 16.45 -9.53 11.11
CA PHE A 106 17.67 -10.35 11.20
C PHE A 106 17.78 -11.40 10.09
N GLN A 107 16.66 -11.85 9.50
CA GLN A 107 16.69 -12.89 8.48
C GLN A 107 16.82 -12.34 7.03
N LEU A 108 16.59 -11.04 6.82
CA LEU A 108 16.73 -10.41 5.50
C LEU A 108 18.11 -9.75 5.28
N VAL A 109 18.86 -9.48 6.34
CA VAL A 109 20.16 -8.77 6.28
C VAL A 109 21.35 -9.70 5.99
N GLU A 110 21.23 -11.03 6.12
CA GLU A 110 22.36 -11.95 5.83
C GLU A 110 22.78 -12.02 4.35
N PHE A 111 22.09 -11.35 3.41
CA PHE A 111 22.38 -11.50 1.97
C PHE A 111 23.11 -10.35 1.28
N ARG A 112 23.63 -9.33 1.99
CA ARG A 112 24.42 -8.29 1.31
C ARG A 112 25.42 -7.55 2.20
N GLU A 113 26.51 -8.22 2.53
CA GLU A 113 27.76 -7.51 2.81
C GLU A 113 28.35 -6.99 1.49
N MET A 114 28.13 -5.70 1.18
CA MET A 114 29.05 -4.94 0.33
C MET A 114 29.21 -3.51 0.87
N LYS A 115 30.41 -3.29 1.40
CA LYS A 115 31.22 -2.07 1.58
C LYS A 115 30.51 -0.71 1.67
N LYS A 116 30.73 -0.08 2.84
CA LYS A 116 30.60 1.36 3.16
C LYS A 116 31.10 2.26 2.03
N GLU A 117 30.26 3.19 1.60
CA GLU A 117 30.67 4.49 1.06
C GLU A 117 29.83 5.61 1.70
N GLU A 118 30.46 6.77 1.81
CA GLU A 118 30.25 7.83 2.80
C GLU A 118 28.90 8.57 2.68
N SER A 119 28.32 8.88 3.84
CA SER A 119 27.09 9.65 3.99
C SER A 119 27.32 11.16 3.79
N LEU A 120 26.59 11.79 2.87
CA LEU A 120 26.43 13.26 2.86
C LEU A 120 25.32 13.69 3.85
N PRO A 121 25.50 14.83 4.55
CA PRO A 121 24.51 15.33 5.50
C PRO A 121 23.35 16.00 4.74
N TYR A 122 22.13 15.52 4.95
CA TYR A 122 20.92 16.14 4.43
C TYR A 122 20.31 17.03 5.52
N VAL A 123 20.47 18.35 5.38
CA VAL A 123 19.73 19.36 6.14
C VAL A 123 18.64 19.90 5.21
N VAL A 124 17.38 19.81 5.62
CA VAL A 124 16.27 20.46 4.93
C VAL A 124 15.82 21.63 5.80
N ASP A 125 16.09 22.84 5.34
CA ASP A 125 15.48 24.04 5.90
C ASP A 125 13.98 24.02 5.56
N THR A 126 13.15 24.01 6.61
CA THR A 126 11.69 24.11 6.53
C THR A 126 11.30 25.59 6.44
N VAL A 127 10.68 25.99 5.33
CA VAL A 127 9.90 27.23 5.28
C VAL A 127 8.44 26.80 5.31
N ASP A 128 7.79 27.03 6.45
CA ASP A 128 6.35 26.84 6.61
C ASP A 128 5.61 27.85 5.74
N ILE A 129 4.89 27.36 4.73
CA ILE A 129 3.96 28.18 3.94
C ILE A 129 2.63 27.44 3.93
N ASP A 130 1.76 27.86 4.85
CA ASP A 130 0.33 27.55 4.81
C ASP A 130 -0.29 28.23 3.57
N LEU A 131 -0.79 27.46 2.61
CA LEU A 131 -1.63 27.99 1.54
C LEU A 131 -2.81 27.05 1.25
N PRO A 132 -4.06 27.54 1.25
CA PRO A 132 -5.22 26.70 1.01
C PRO A 132 -5.33 26.32 -0.47
N CYS A 133 -5.68 25.05 -0.72
CA CYS A 133 -5.79 24.49 -2.05
C CYS A 133 -7.21 24.70 -2.60
N GLU A 134 -7.41 25.71 -3.44
CA GLU A 134 -8.51 25.72 -4.42
C GLU A 134 -8.03 26.17 -5.79
N SER A 135 -8.24 25.26 -6.76
CA SER A 135 -8.37 25.44 -8.21
C SER A 135 -7.53 26.51 -8.92
N VAL A 136 -6.51 26.07 -9.65
CA VAL A 136 -6.09 26.76 -10.89
C VAL A 136 -5.94 25.72 -12.00
N ILE A 137 -7.05 25.49 -12.70
CA ILE A 137 -7.02 25.03 -14.10
C ILE A 137 -7.28 26.28 -14.92
N THR A 138 -6.27 26.79 -15.63
CA THR A 138 -6.48 27.58 -16.85
C THR A 138 -5.25 27.46 -17.77
N GLU A 139 -5.51 26.78 -18.89
CA GLU A 139 -4.96 26.93 -20.23
C GLU A 139 -3.75 27.87 -20.42
N THR A 140 -2.60 27.32 -20.81
CA THR A 140 -1.56 28.08 -21.49
C THR A 140 -1.63 27.86 -23.00
N LYS A 141 -2.13 28.90 -23.67
CA LYS A 141 -2.13 29.10 -25.12
C LYS A 141 -0.68 29.25 -25.62
N GLN A 142 -0.38 28.62 -26.77
CA GLN A 142 0.89 28.72 -27.48
C GLN A 142 1.24 30.18 -27.83
N ILE A 143 2.47 30.61 -27.53
CA ILE A 143 3.18 31.65 -28.29
C ILE A 143 4.64 31.21 -28.45
N ALA A 144 5.06 31.11 -29.71
CA ALA A 144 6.44 30.89 -30.12
C ALA A 144 7.23 32.22 -30.10
N GLY A 145 8.50 32.17 -29.70
CA GLY A 145 9.42 33.30 -29.81
C GLY A 145 10.76 33.03 -29.13
N SER A 146 11.82 32.93 -29.93
CA SER A 146 13.21 32.71 -29.55
C SER A 146 13.87 33.96 -28.95
N GLY A 147 14.54 33.81 -27.80
CA GLY A 147 15.46 34.81 -27.23
C GLY A 147 15.84 34.44 -25.78
N SER A 148 17.12 34.18 -25.52
CA SER A 148 17.62 33.81 -24.18
C SER A 148 17.87 35.07 -23.35
N ASP A 149 16.86 35.51 -22.59
CA ASP A 149 16.96 36.57 -21.59
C ASP A 149 17.40 36.02 -20.23
N PRO A 150 18.27 36.72 -19.46
CA PRO A 150 18.68 36.29 -18.12
C PRO A 150 17.52 36.26 -17.10
N LYS A 151 16.40 36.94 -17.38
CA LYS A 151 15.17 36.87 -16.59
C LYS A 151 14.42 35.54 -16.70
N SER A 152 14.65 34.74 -17.76
CA SER A 152 13.95 33.46 -17.91
C SER A 152 14.48 32.39 -16.95
N ARG A 153 15.76 32.44 -16.58
CA ARG A 153 16.39 31.47 -15.66
C ARG A 153 15.83 31.57 -14.24
N ASP A 154 15.68 32.77 -13.70
CA ASP A 154 15.12 32.98 -12.36
C ASP A 154 13.64 32.55 -12.30
N THR A 155 12.89 32.77 -13.39
CA THR A 155 11.50 32.28 -13.50
C THR A 155 11.42 30.77 -13.62
N ASP A 156 12.40 30.13 -14.27
CA ASP A 156 12.48 28.67 -14.40
C ASP A 156 12.85 28.00 -13.07
N GLU A 157 13.80 28.55 -12.31
CA GLU A 157 14.17 28.06 -10.97
C GLU A 157 13.01 28.20 -9.97
N ALA A 158 12.34 29.35 -9.96
CA ALA A 158 11.15 29.56 -9.14
C ALA A 158 10.03 28.57 -9.48
N ALA A 159 9.81 28.29 -10.77
CA ALA A 159 8.84 27.30 -11.22
C ALA A 159 9.20 25.87 -10.79
N VAL A 160 10.49 25.51 -10.81
CA VAL A 160 10.99 24.21 -10.32
C VAL A 160 10.78 24.09 -8.81
N CYS A 161 11.10 25.12 -8.03
CA CYS A 161 10.88 25.17 -6.59
C CYS A 161 9.38 25.04 -6.24
N ALA A 162 8.50 25.77 -6.93
CA ALA A 162 7.06 25.67 -6.72
C ALA A 162 6.52 24.25 -7.01
N ARG A 163 6.95 23.62 -8.11
CA ARG A 163 6.57 22.23 -8.43
C ARG A 163 7.06 21.24 -7.37
N ARG A 164 8.27 21.46 -6.83
CA ARG A 164 8.82 20.64 -5.75
C ARG A 164 8.01 20.77 -4.46
N ALA A 165 7.62 21.99 -4.09
CA ALA A 165 6.78 22.26 -2.92
C ALA A 165 5.42 21.56 -3.04
N VAL A 166 4.74 21.67 -4.20
CA VAL A 166 3.46 20.97 -4.44
C VAL A 166 3.61 19.45 -4.34
N ARG A 167 4.70 18.90 -4.88
CA ARG A 167 4.99 17.46 -4.78
C ARG A 167 5.24 17.02 -3.34
N LEU A 168 5.93 17.83 -2.54
CA LEU A 168 6.18 17.56 -1.12
C LEU A 168 4.86 17.62 -0.32
N ALA A 169 4.02 18.64 -0.55
CA ALA A 169 2.72 18.78 0.09
C ALA A 169 1.81 17.57 -0.21
N ARG A 170 1.77 17.10 -1.46
CA ARG A 170 1.04 15.88 -1.83
C ARG A 170 1.54 14.63 -1.11
N LYS A 171 2.85 14.49 -0.94
CA LYS A 171 3.44 13.39 -0.17
C LYS A 171 3.01 13.46 1.30
N ARG A 172 3.07 14.65 1.90
CA ARG A 172 2.67 14.89 3.30
C ARG A 172 1.24 14.45 3.56
N VAL A 173 0.30 14.83 2.68
CA VAL A 173 -1.10 14.38 2.78
C VAL A 173 -1.20 12.86 2.78
N GLY A 174 -0.44 12.16 1.93
CA GLY A 174 -0.42 10.70 1.91
C GLY A 174 0.09 10.08 3.20
N TYR A 175 1.10 10.68 3.84
CA TYR A 175 1.64 10.18 5.10
C TYR A 175 0.71 10.45 6.28
N GLU A 176 0.12 11.65 6.33
CA GLU A 176 -0.88 12.02 7.35
C GLU A 176 -2.11 11.11 7.24
N GLN A 177 -2.54 10.78 6.03
CA GLN A 177 -3.61 9.80 5.82
C GLN A 177 -3.18 8.39 6.22
N LEU A 178 -1.93 7.98 6.02
CA LEU A 178 -1.49 6.61 6.35
C LEU A 178 -1.26 6.39 7.84
N MET A 179 -0.54 7.30 8.51
CA MET A 179 -0.06 7.14 9.89
C MET A 179 -0.31 8.36 10.79
N GLY A 180 -1.03 9.37 10.33
CA GLY A 180 -1.34 10.54 11.15
C GLY A 180 -2.13 10.18 12.40
N LEU A 181 -2.04 11.00 13.44
CA LEU A 181 -2.71 10.77 14.73
C LEU A 181 -4.23 10.62 14.60
N ASN A 182 -4.83 11.33 13.65
CA ASN A 182 -6.27 11.28 13.35
C ASN A 182 -6.59 10.39 12.13
N ALA A 183 -5.63 9.58 11.66
CA ALA A 183 -5.83 8.73 10.51
C ALA A 183 -6.84 7.62 10.82
N VAL A 184 -7.88 7.51 9.99
CA VAL A 184 -8.79 6.37 10.03
C VAL A 184 -8.00 5.10 9.71
N PRO A 185 -8.11 4.02 10.49
CA PRO A 185 -7.41 2.78 10.19
C PRO A 185 -7.86 2.17 8.85
N ALA A 186 -6.97 1.42 8.21
CA ALA A 186 -7.33 0.73 6.97
C ALA A 186 -8.28 -0.45 7.23
N ASP A 187 -9.19 -0.69 6.29
CA ASP A 187 -10.14 -1.80 6.32
C ASP A 187 -9.69 -3.00 5.51
N ALA A 188 -8.83 -2.82 4.51
CA ALA A 188 -8.36 -3.91 3.66
C ALA A 188 -7.00 -3.61 3.04
N LEU A 189 -6.23 -4.67 2.78
CA LEU A 189 -5.03 -4.62 1.95
C LEU A 189 -5.24 -5.42 0.67
N ILE A 190 -5.06 -4.76 -0.48
CA ILE A 190 -5.13 -5.37 -1.81
C ILE A 190 -3.77 -5.22 -2.50
N VAL A 191 -3.19 -6.33 -2.90
CA VAL A 191 -1.89 -6.41 -3.59
C VAL A 191 -2.07 -7.08 -4.94
N ALA A 192 -1.72 -6.38 -6.02
CA ALA A 192 -1.77 -6.91 -7.37
C ALA A 192 -0.63 -6.34 -8.21
N THR A 193 0.55 -6.89 -8.00
CA THR A 193 1.79 -6.36 -8.56
C THR A 193 2.49 -7.38 -9.45
N ARG A 194 3.25 -6.88 -10.42
CA ARG A 194 4.22 -7.69 -11.18
C ARG A 194 5.48 -8.06 -10.37
N PHE A 195 5.69 -7.43 -9.21
CA PHE A 195 6.78 -7.75 -8.31
C PHE A 195 6.47 -9.01 -7.51
N HIS A 196 7.50 -9.60 -6.91
CA HIS A 196 7.33 -10.71 -5.98
C HIS A 196 6.52 -10.22 -4.75
N PRO A 197 5.39 -10.86 -4.41
CA PRO A 197 4.44 -10.28 -3.47
C PRO A 197 4.83 -10.44 -2.00
N VAL A 198 5.85 -11.25 -1.68
CA VAL A 198 6.24 -11.58 -0.30
C VAL A 198 6.60 -10.32 0.49
N ASP A 199 7.64 -9.61 0.11
CA ASP A 199 8.17 -8.48 0.89
C ASP A 199 7.15 -7.35 0.99
N LEU A 200 6.47 -7.05 -0.12
CA LEU A 200 5.45 -6.00 -0.18
C LEU A 200 4.26 -6.31 0.73
N THR A 201 3.77 -7.53 0.71
CA THR A 201 2.61 -7.92 1.54
C THR A 201 3.00 -7.86 3.01
N LEU A 202 4.14 -8.43 3.40
CA LEU A 202 4.60 -8.42 4.80
C LEU A 202 4.88 -7.02 5.33
N LEU A 203 5.41 -6.12 4.48
CA LEU A 203 5.66 -4.73 4.83
C LEU A 203 4.34 -3.96 5.01
N LEU A 204 3.43 -4.06 4.04
CA LEU A 204 2.18 -3.29 4.04
C LEU A 204 1.17 -3.81 5.07
N MET A 205 1.24 -5.08 5.46
CA MET A 205 0.44 -5.64 6.55
C MET A 205 0.66 -4.93 7.88
N GLN A 206 1.79 -4.23 8.07
CA GLN A 206 2.06 -3.46 9.30
C GLN A 206 1.14 -2.25 9.47
N PHE A 207 0.56 -1.74 8.39
CA PHE A 207 -0.42 -0.65 8.43
C PHE A 207 -1.87 -1.14 8.59
N LEU A 208 -2.09 -2.45 8.59
CA LEU A 208 -3.41 -3.04 8.64
C LEU A 208 -3.74 -3.50 10.07
N PRO A 209 -4.84 -3.01 10.68
CA PRO A 209 -5.30 -3.49 11.98
C PRO A 209 -5.64 -4.98 11.96
N VAL A 210 -5.81 -5.57 13.16
CA VAL A 210 -6.35 -6.92 13.33
C VAL A 210 -7.81 -7.03 12.85
N GLY A 211 -8.21 -8.21 12.39
CA GLY A 211 -9.56 -8.50 11.91
C GLY A 211 -9.85 -8.04 10.48
N LYS A 212 -8.85 -7.57 9.73
CA LYS A 212 -9.03 -7.00 8.39
C LYS A 212 -8.55 -7.96 7.29
N PRO A 213 -9.23 -8.00 6.14
CA PRO A 213 -8.84 -8.86 5.02
C PRO A 213 -7.56 -8.38 4.32
N VAL A 214 -6.73 -9.35 3.95
CA VAL A 214 -5.59 -9.22 3.05
C VAL A 214 -5.90 -10.05 1.80
N VAL A 215 -5.79 -9.44 0.62
CA VAL A 215 -6.01 -10.11 -0.66
C VAL A 215 -4.84 -9.83 -1.59
N VAL A 216 -4.18 -10.89 -2.03
CA VAL A 216 -3.03 -10.83 -2.92
C VAL A 216 -3.33 -11.60 -4.20
N TYR A 217 -3.15 -10.93 -5.33
CA TYR A 217 -3.25 -11.50 -6.66
C TYR A 217 -1.87 -11.78 -7.24
N ALA A 218 -1.74 -12.92 -7.92
CA ALA A 218 -0.61 -13.20 -8.79
C ALA A 218 -1.07 -14.00 -10.02
N GLN A 219 -0.41 -13.76 -11.16
CA GLN A 219 -0.67 -14.53 -12.39
C GLN A 219 -0.28 -16.00 -12.24
N PHE A 220 0.77 -16.29 -11.47
CA PHE A 220 1.30 -17.64 -11.26
C PHE A 220 1.07 -18.09 -9.82
N LEU A 221 0.97 -19.40 -9.62
CA LEU A 221 0.70 -20.00 -8.31
C LEU A 221 1.92 -19.92 -7.38
N GLN A 222 3.11 -20.11 -7.92
CA GLN A 222 4.37 -20.24 -7.16
C GLN A 222 4.64 -19.04 -6.24
N PRO A 223 4.54 -17.77 -6.70
CA PRO A 223 4.74 -16.62 -5.81
C PRO A 223 3.76 -16.56 -4.63
N LEU A 224 2.54 -17.08 -4.80
CA LEU A 224 1.56 -17.13 -3.71
C LEU A 224 1.81 -18.29 -2.76
N VAL A 225 2.42 -19.38 -3.22
CA VAL A 225 2.88 -20.47 -2.35
C VAL A 225 4.04 -20.00 -1.47
N ASP A 226 4.98 -19.24 -2.03
CA ASP A 226 6.07 -18.62 -1.26
C ASP A 226 5.51 -17.68 -0.19
N LEU A 227 4.57 -16.81 -0.58
CA LEU A 227 3.87 -15.92 0.34
C LEU A 227 3.06 -16.67 1.40
N TYR A 228 2.36 -17.74 1.02
CA TYR A 228 1.62 -18.60 1.95
C TYR A 228 2.55 -19.13 3.04
N ASN A 229 3.71 -19.66 2.64
CA ASN A 229 4.71 -20.19 3.57
C ASN A 229 5.36 -19.10 4.43
N ALA A 230 5.63 -17.92 3.87
CA ALA A 230 6.17 -16.78 4.60
C ALA A 230 5.19 -16.26 5.65
N ILE A 231 3.92 -16.06 5.28
CA ILE A 231 2.85 -15.64 6.20
C ILE A 231 2.62 -16.71 7.29
N LYS A 232 2.62 -18.00 6.93
CA LYS A 232 2.46 -19.09 7.89
C LYS A 232 3.59 -19.13 8.93
N ARG A 233 4.83 -18.83 8.53
CA ARG A 233 5.98 -18.71 9.45
C ARG A 233 5.87 -17.49 10.35
N ARG A 234 5.48 -16.33 9.80
CA ARG A 234 5.29 -15.09 10.55
C ARG A 234 4.15 -15.19 11.57
N GLY A 235 3.05 -15.85 11.22
CA GLY A 235 1.81 -15.82 12.00
C GLY A 235 1.07 -14.49 11.90
N GLY A 236 0.11 -14.27 12.81
CA GLY A 236 -0.73 -13.06 12.84
C GLY A 236 -1.77 -12.98 11.72
N VAL A 237 -2.13 -14.14 11.13
CA VAL A 237 -3.26 -14.26 10.20
C VAL A 237 -4.07 -15.53 10.47
N THR A 238 -5.32 -15.53 10.05
CA THR A 238 -6.19 -16.70 9.99
C THR A 238 -6.85 -16.83 8.62
N HIS A 239 -7.46 -17.98 8.37
CA HIS A 239 -8.17 -18.29 7.13
C HIS A 239 -7.33 -18.06 5.86
N LEU A 240 -6.06 -18.44 5.92
CA LEU A 240 -5.14 -18.37 4.79
C LEU A 240 -5.61 -19.34 3.69
N ARG A 241 -6.10 -18.78 2.58
CA ARG A 241 -6.76 -19.54 1.52
C ARG A 241 -6.22 -19.14 0.15
N LEU A 242 -5.80 -20.15 -0.60
CA LEU A 242 -5.37 -20.05 -1.99
C LEU A 242 -6.54 -20.47 -2.90
N THR A 243 -6.93 -19.62 -3.85
CA THR A 243 -8.07 -19.87 -4.75
C THR A 243 -7.73 -19.53 -6.18
N ASP A 244 -8.18 -20.38 -7.10
CA ASP A 244 -8.30 -20.09 -8.54
C ASP A 244 -9.78 -19.91 -8.88
N SER A 245 -10.08 -19.09 -9.89
CA SER A 245 -11.43 -18.86 -10.40
C SER A 245 -11.48 -19.16 -11.89
N TRP A 246 -12.29 -20.13 -12.29
CA TRP A 246 -12.48 -20.50 -13.68
C TRP A 246 -13.81 -19.96 -14.19
N PHE A 247 -13.78 -19.35 -15.38
CA PHE A 247 -14.97 -18.84 -16.06
C PHE A 247 -15.09 -19.52 -17.41
N ARG A 248 -16.33 -19.87 -17.79
CA ARG A 248 -16.64 -20.48 -19.08
C ARG A 248 -17.83 -19.75 -19.70
N THR A 249 -17.59 -19.07 -20.81
CA THR A 249 -18.64 -18.38 -21.56
C THR A 249 -19.52 -19.41 -22.26
N ILE A 250 -20.84 -19.24 -22.18
CA ILE A 250 -21.83 -20.08 -22.84
C ILE A 250 -22.50 -19.27 -23.94
N GLN A 251 -22.46 -19.78 -25.17
CA GLN A 251 -23.29 -19.28 -26.26
C GLN A 251 -24.72 -19.77 -26.05
N VAL A 252 -25.68 -18.85 -25.99
CA VAL A 252 -27.11 -19.17 -25.83
C VAL A 252 -27.84 -18.72 -27.09
N LEU A 253 -27.98 -19.64 -28.05
CA LEU A 253 -28.75 -19.46 -29.29
C LEU A 253 -29.76 -20.61 -29.43
N PRO A 254 -30.93 -20.37 -30.06
CA PRO A 254 -31.91 -21.43 -30.33
C PRO A 254 -31.26 -22.63 -31.02
N ASN A 255 -31.41 -23.83 -30.44
CA ASN A 255 -30.83 -25.09 -30.91
C ASN A 255 -29.29 -25.11 -31.09
N ARG A 256 -28.56 -24.13 -30.54
CA ARG A 256 -27.09 -24.01 -30.63
C ARG A 256 -26.49 -23.50 -29.33
N THR A 257 -26.99 -24.04 -28.20
CA THR A 257 -26.48 -23.70 -26.88
C THR A 257 -25.30 -24.60 -26.53
N HIS A 258 -24.11 -24.00 -26.44
CA HIS A 258 -22.88 -24.71 -26.08
C HIS A 258 -21.86 -23.74 -25.47
N PRO A 259 -20.88 -24.22 -24.69
CA PRO A 259 -19.75 -23.41 -24.30
C PRO A 259 -18.92 -22.94 -25.48
N GLU A 260 -18.26 -21.79 -25.38
CA GLU A 260 -17.26 -21.40 -26.37
C GLU A 260 -16.14 -22.45 -26.46
N VAL A 261 -15.69 -22.73 -27.69
CA VAL A 261 -14.74 -23.82 -27.97
C VAL A 261 -13.30 -23.43 -27.61
N SER A 262 -12.96 -22.14 -27.76
CA SER A 262 -11.65 -21.58 -27.42
C SER A 262 -11.83 -20.49 -26.37
N MET A 263 -11.13 -20.61 -25.24
CA MET A 263 -11.18 -19.67 -24.13
C MET A 263 -9.82 -19.58 -23.44
N LEU A 264 -9.63 -18.52 -22.65
CA LEU A 264 -8.49 -18.40 -21.73
C LEU A 264 -8.63 -19.41 -20.59
N ALA A 265 -7.53 -20.08 -20.23
CA ALA A 265 -7.56 -21.17 -19.25
C ALA A 265 -7.64 -20.70 -17.78
N SER A 266 -6.95 -19.62 -17.42
CA SER A 266 -6.97 -19.08 -16.06
C SER A 266 -6.73 -17.57 -16.07
N GLY A 267 -7.41 -16.87 -15.17
CA GLY A 267 -7.22 -15.44 -14.91
C GLY A 267 -6.19 -15.13 -13.84
N GLY A 268 -5.47 -16.14 -13.33
CA GLY A 268 -4.54 -16.03 -12.21
C GLY A 268 -5.15 -16.50 -10.89
N TYR A 269 -4.41 -16.31 -9.80
CA TYR A 269 -4.69 -16.90 -8.49
C TYR A 269 -4.80 -15.80 -7.43
N LEU A 270 -5.55 -16.10 -6.37
CA LEU A 270 -5.69 -15.24 -5.20
C LEU A 270 -5.24 -15.97 -3.93
N LEU A 271 -4.46 -15.28 -3.10
CA LEU A 271 -4.24 -15.61 -1.71
C LEU A 271 -5.05 -14.64 -0.86
N THR A 272 -5.84 -15.18 0.07
CA THR A 272 -6.68 -14.40 0.98
C THR A 272 -6.42 -14.80 2.41
N ALA A 273 -6.50 -13.84 3.34
CA ALA A 273 -6.36 -14.08 4.77
C ALA A 273 -7.06 -12.95 5.55
N TYR A 274 -7.28 -13.17 6.85
CA TYR A 274 -7.65 -12.12 7.79
C TYR A 274 -6.52 -11.91 8.79
N THR A 275 -6.17 -10.66 9.08
CA THR A 275 -5.21 -10.35 10.15
C THR A 275 -5.79 -10.75 11.50
N VAL A 276 -4.96 -11.28 12.38
CA VAL A 276 -5.31 -11.55 13.78
C VAL A 276 -4.16 -11.10 14.66
N GLU A 277 -4.46 -10.93 15.94
CA GLU A 277 -3.40 -10.74 16.92
C GLU A 277 -2.43 -11.94 16.84
N PRO A 278 -1.11 -11.70 16.75
CA PRO A 278 -0.15 -12.79 16.80
C PRO A 278 -0.37 -13.56 18.09
N SER A 279 -0.38 -14.89 18.03
CA SER A 279 -0.37 -15.70 19.25
C SER A 279 0.85 -15.28 20.07
N PRO A 280 0.67 -14.80 21.32
CA PRO A 280 1.80 -14.42 22.15
C PRO A 280 2.74 -15.61 22.29
N ASN A 281 4.04 -15.35 22.27
CA ASN A 281 5.04 -16.42 22.35
C ASN A 281 4.80 -17.20 23.65
N SER A 282 4.99 -18.52 23.64
CA SER A 282 4.75 -19.35 24.85
C SER A 282 5.55 -18.82 26.05
N LYS A 283 6.72 -18.23 25.79
CA LYS A 283 7.56 -17.55 26.79
C LYS A 283 6.91 -16.29 27.37
N ASP A 284 6.26 -15.49 26.55
CA ASP A 284 5.56 -14.26 26.97
C ASP A 284 4.26 -14.59 27.71
N LEU A 285 3.58 -15.68 27.32
CA LEU A 285 2.44 -16.23 28.04
C LEU A 285 2.82 -16.81 29.42
N LEU A 286 3.97 -17.48 29.51
CA LEU A 286 4.55 -17.94 30.77
C LEU A 286 4.99 -16.76 31.64
N ALA A 287 5.61 -15.73 31.04
CA ALA A 287 6.06 -14.53 31.75
C ALA A 287 4.90 -13.63 32.23
N SER A 288 3.78 -13.60 31.51
CA SER A 288 2.55 -12.90 31.91
C SER A 288 1.74 -13.65 32.97
N GLY A 289 2.13 -14.89 33.32
CA GLY A 289 1.44 -15.70 34.33
C GLY A 289 0.05 -16.21 33.91
N LEU A 290 -0.36 -15.98 32.66
CA LEU A 290 -1.64 -16.45 32.12
C LEU A 290 -1.63 -17.96 31.86
N ILE A 291 -0.46 -18.56 31.71
CA ILE A 291 -0.27 -20.00 31.60
C ILE A 291 0.74 -20.42 32.67
N SER A 292 0.33 -21.34 33.55
CA SER A 292 1.23 -21.98 34.50
C SER A 292 1.96 -23.13 33.80
N SER A 293 3.29 -23.22 34.00
CA SER A 293 4.12 -24.33 33.53
C SER A 293 3.82 -25.62 34.29
N THR A 294 2.62 -26.15 34.16
CA THR A 294 2.25 -27.48 34.67
C THR A 294 2.12 -28.39 33.47
N HIS A 295 3.25 -28.83 32.94
CA HIS A 295 3.28 -30.11 32.24
C HIS A 295 3.32 -31.17 33.35
N PRO A 296 2.32 -32.06 33.47
CA PRO A 296 2.53 -33.31 34.17
C PRO A 296 3.49 -34.13 33.30
N ASP A 297 4.64 -34.47 33.88
CA ASP A 297 5.56 -35.44 33.30
C ASP A 297 4.78 -36.70 32.93
N TYR A 298 4.71 -37.01 31.62
CA TYR A 298 4.29 -38.34 31.19
C TYR A 298 5.50 -39.27 31.40
N PRO A 299 5.39 -40.35 32.18
CA PRO A 299 6.45 -41.33 32.28
C PRO A 299 6.63 -42.02 30.91
N GLN A 300 7.91 -42.24 30.56
CA GLN A 300 8.36 -42.84 29.30
C GLN A 300 7.74 -44.20 29.00
#